data_AF-A0A2T5I353-F1
#
_entry.id   AF-A0A2T5I353-F1
#
_cell.length_a   1.000
_cell.length_b   1.000
_cell.length_c   1.000
_cell.angle_alpha   90.00
_cell.angle_beta   90.00
_cell.angle_gamma   90.00
#
_symmetry.space_group_name_H-M   'P 1'
#
loop_
_entity.id
_entity.type
_entity.pdbx_description
1 polymer ?
#
loop_
_entity_poly.entity_id
_entity_poly.type
_entity_poly.pdbx_seq_one_letter_code
_entity_poly.pdbx_strand_id
1 'polypeptide(L)'
;MPSPFFSSSITNTKLTHDNSIDSLAGGTRWLSSTITYSFPSSNSSLYWSSLASGYGSRFGDGEPWRSDFTTLTTADQAAFVKALQQWANVANLNFVPVVETPSAVGDIRAAYTSDPDELTLAWAYLPSTGPYAGDIWINTNGLLNFQEWNPGNISYESVLHELGHALGLTHPFADPDDPSKPVLPKNQDSVIHTIMSYTYADLQGVEGNEFSFHPTTPMVLDIAAIQYLYGANTRYHTGNDTYTYNDANTYHETLWDADGASDTIHYEGTISGLIDLNPGDGSFIGQPVYVQLNGVNIGQPVPNVWIANNVTIENAIAGQGNDILIGNGSRNTLDGGAGIDTVQAGSARSQFTLNKTSDGYTFTDNANPGNQDTLTNIERVKFVDAHVALDLDGHAGEVAKLLGAVFGAATVANQDYAGIGLTKADEGLSYEQLATFAIDATKLTSHDDIVTLLWQNLFGSAPTLSEKSPYIKMLDTGEISTGALAVLAADTGINAENIHLTGLAQTGLAYTG
;
A
#
# COMPACT_ATOMS: atom_id res chain seq x y z
N MET A 1 41.11 1.39 7.71
CA MET A 1 40.31 2.62 7.55
C MET A 1 40.62 3.17 6.19
N PRO A 2 39.60 3.59 5.43
CA PRO A 2 39.80 4.13 4.11
C PRO A 2 40.58 5.46 4.20
N SER A 3 41.25 5.79 3.10
CA SER A 3 42.08 6.98 2.97
C SER A 3 41.96 7.50 1.54
N PRO A 4 42.47 8.70 1.23
CA PRO A 4 42.53 9.21 -0.15
C PRO A 4 43.36 8.34 -1.12
N PHE A 5 44.00 7.28 -0.62
CA PHE A 5 44.88 6.39 -1.37
C PHE A 5 44.33 4.97 -1.55
N PHE A 6 43.46 4.51 -0.65
CA PHE A 6 42.95 3.12 -0.62
C PHE A 6 41.55 3.07 -0.01
N SER A 7 40.68 2.22 -0.56
CA SER A 7 39.36 1.91 0.00
C SER A 7 39.44 0.83 1.09
N SER A 8 38.33 0.66 1.81
CA SER A 8 38.15 -0.51 2.67
C SER A 8 38.01 -1.81 1.88
N SER A 9 38.21 -2.93 2.56
CA SER A 9 38.10 -4.25 1.92
C SER A 9 36.69 -4.51 1.42
N ILE A 10 36.61 -5.12 0.24
CA ILE A 10 35.36 -5.56 -0.40
C ILE A 10 35.32 -7.09 -0.47
N THR A 11 34.15 -7.63 -0.77
CA THR A 11 33.97 -9.02 -1.19
C THR A 11 33.08 -9.08 -2.42
N ASN A 12 33.29 -10.07 -3.26
CA ASN A 12 32.41 -10.34 -4.39
C ASN A 12 31.08 -10.90 -3.88
N THR A 13 30.00 -10.52 -4.55
CA THR A 13 28.66 -11.05 -4.36
C THR A 13 28.45 -12.16 -5.40
N LYS A 14 27.73 -13.21 -5.04
CA LYS A 14 27.41 -14.30 -5.97
C LYS A 14 26.05 -14.03 -6.60
N LEU A 15 25.80 -14.57 -7.78
CA LEU A 15 24.45 -14.63 -8.32
C LEU A 15 23.63 -15.63 -7.47
N THR A 16 22.39 -15.25 -7.19
CA THR A 16 21.41 -16.03 -6.44
C THR A 16 20.57 -16.93 -7.33
N HIS A 17 20.55 -16.63 -8.65
CA HIS A 17 19.58 -17.14 -9.62
C HIS A 17 18.15 -16.65 -9.38
N ASP A 18 17.99 -15.63 -8.54
CA ASP A 18 16.77 -14.83 -8.41
C ASP A 18 16.99 -13.52 -9.16
N ASN A 19 16.26 -13.33 -10.26
CA ASN A 19 16.42 -12.15 -11.10
C ASN A 19 16.03 -10.85 -10.38
N SER A 20 15.16 -10.91 -9.35
CA SER A 20 14.75 -9.73 -8.59
C SER A 20 15.88 -9.15 -7.72
N ILE A 21 16.85 -9.99 -7.35
CA ILE A 21 18.04 -9.62 -6.60
C ILE A 21 19.23 -9.41 -7.55
N ASP A 22 19.41 -10.34 -8.49
CA ASP A 22 20.59 -10.38 -9.36
C ASP A 22 20.65 -9.19 -10.33
N SER A 23 19.51 -8.58 -10.69
CA SER A 23 19.46 -7.35 -11.50
C SER A 23 19.92 -6.10 -10.74
N LEU A 24 19.86 -6.14 -9.41
CA LEU A 24 20.22 -5.03 -8.53
C LEU A 24 21.59 -5.22 -7.87
N ALA A 25 22.12 -6.44 -7.77
CA ALA A 25 23.41 -6.68 -7.11
C ALA A 25 24.62 -6.33 -8.00
N GLY A 26 25.40 -5.31 -7.63
CA GLY A 26 26.53 -4.78 -8.40
C GLY A 26 27.83 -5.60 -8.40
N GLY A 27 27.76 -6.90 -8.07
CA GLY A 27 28.92 -7.81 -8.09
C GLY A 27 29.91 -7.68 -6.93
N THR A 28 29.96 -6.54 -6.23
CA THR A 28 30.80 -6.30 -5.05
C THR A 28 30.05 -5.57 -3.94
N ARG A 29 30.50 -5.79 -2.70
CA ARG A 29 30.01 -5.07 -1.52
C ARG A 29 31.13 -4.82 -0.52
N TRP A 30 30.91 -3.93 0.44
CA TRP A 30 31.83 -3.78 1.57
C TRP A 30 31.93 -5.09 2.36
N LEU A 31 33.15 -5.47 2.75
CA LEU A 31 33.36 -6.68 3.55
C LEU A 31 32.76 -6.54 4.96
N SER A 32 32.87 -5.33 5.52
CA SER A 32 32.34 -4.97 6.83
C SER A 32 30.91 -4.42 6.73
N SER A 33 30.05 -4.80 7.68
CA SER A 33 28.75 -4.16 7.91
C SER A 33 28.85 -2.85 8.71
N THR A 34 29.97 -2.60 9.39
CA THR A 34 30.28 -1.26 9.92
C THR A 34 30.95 -0.47 8.82
N ILE A 35 30.27 0.57 8.33
CA ILE A 35 30.68 1.40 7.21
C ILE A 35 30.86 2.83 7.73
N THR A 36 32.02 3.43 7.53
CA THR A 36 32.22 4.82 7.94
C THR A 36 31.71 5.79 6.89
N TYR A 37 31.25 6.97 7.31
CA TYR A 37 30.92 8.05 6.38
C TYR A 37 31.54 9.38 6.80
N SER A 38 31.82 10.25 5.84
CA SER A 38 32.34 11.60 6.10
C SER A 38 31.87 12.61 5.06
N PHE A 39 31.92 13.88 5.45
CA PHE A 39 31.77 15.02 4.54
C PHE A 39 33.11 15.73 4.44
N PRO A 40 33.46 16.30 3.26
CA PRO A 40 34.78 16.88 3.07
C PRO A 40 35.03 18.03 4.02
N SER A 41 36.17 17.95 4.70
CA SER A 41 36.69 19.02 5.57
C SER A 41 37.46 20.11 4.78
N SER A 42 37.75 19.82 3.50
CA SER A 42 38.56 20.64 2.61
C SER A 42 38.15 20.41 1.16
N ASN A 43 38.16 21.48 0.35
CA ASN A 43 37.98 21.40 -1.11
C ASN A 43 39.28 21.05 -1.84
N SER A 44 40.26 20.47 -1.14
CA SER A 44 41.52 20.02 -1.73
C SER A 44 41.34 18.62 -2.30
N SER A 45 41.58 18.46 -3.61
CA SER A 45 41.50 17.18 -4.31
C SER A 45 42.40 16.09 -3.73
N LEU A 46 43.45 16.47 -2.98
CA LEU A 46 44.34 15.54 -2.27
C LEU A 46 43.67 14.80 -1.10
N TYR A 47 42.50 15.26 -0.65
CA TYR A 47 41.65 14.52 0.31
C TYR A 47 40.77 13.47 -0.38
N TRP A 48 40.70 13.47 -1.71
CA TRP A 48 39.84 12.57 -2.48
C TRP A 48 40.64 11.55 -3.29
N SER A 49 41.74 11.98 -3.90
CA SER A 49 42.55 11.16 -4.77
C SER A 49 44.03 11.54 -4.67
N SER A 50 44.90 10.55 -4.82
CA SER A 50 46.31 10.83 -5.08
C SER A 50 46.54 11.08 -6.58
N LEU A 51 47.65 11.75 -6.92
CA LEU A 51 48.04 11.96 -8.33
C LEU A 51 48.45 10.64 -9.05
N ALA A 52 48.51 9.52 -8.33
CA ALA A 52 48.97 8.22 -8.82
C ALA A 52 47.91 7.12 -8.78
N SER A 53 46.84 7.28 -7.98
CA SER A 53 45.75 6.31 -7.81
C SER A 53 44.46 7.02 -7.41
N GLY A 54 43.35 6.66 -8.07
CA GLY A 54 42.01 7.18 -7.79
C GLY A 54 41.25 7.57 -9.05
N TYR A 55 40.90 8.85 -9.17
CA TYR A 55 39.94 9.39 -10.14
C TYR A 55 40.52 9.67 -11.55
N GLY A 56 41.29 8.74 -12.11
CA GLY A 56 41.88 8.95 -13.43
C GLY A 56 42.85 10.15 -13.49
N SER A 57 42.96 10.79 -14.66
CA SER A 57 43.95 11.86 -14.89
C SER A 57 43.60 13.18 -14.20
N ARG A 58 44.56 13.76 -13.47
CA ARG A 58 44.45 15.10 -12.85
C ARG A 58 44.21 16.27 -13.82
N PHE A 59 44.39 16.02 -15.11
CA PHE A 59 44.17 17.00 -16.18
C PHE A 59 42.86 16.74 -16.93
N GLY A 60 42.07 15.77 -16.48
CA GLY A 60 40.70 15.59 -16.90
C GLY A 60 39.80 16.70 -16.34
N ASP A 61 38.59 16.75 -16.87
CA ASP A 61 37.54 17.71 -16.57
C ASP A 61 36.53 17.20 -15.54
N GLY A 62 36.85 16.13 -14.81
CA GLY A 62 35.99 15.54 -13.77
C GLY A 62 36.49 15.77 -12.34
N GLU A 63 35.65 15.38 -11.39
CA GLU A 63 35.91 15.24 -9.97
C GLU A 63 37.07 14.25 -9.67
N PRO A 64 37.79 14.43 -8.55
CA PRO A 64 37.78 15.59 -7.67
C PRO A 64 38.69 16.71 -8.22
N TRP A 65 39.06 16.67 -9.51
CA TRP A 65 40.07 17.57 -10.08
C TRP A 65 39.55 18.97 -10.37
N ARG A 66 38.23 19.15 -10.45
CA ARG A 66 37.62 20.48 -10.44
C ARG A 66 37.78 21.12 -9.07
N SER A 67 38.22 22.38 -9.02
CA SER A 67 38.45 23.09 -7.76
C SER A 67 37.18 23.67 -7.13
N ASP A 68 36.05 23.58 -7.83
CA ASP A 68 34.76 24.15 -7.43
C ASP A 68 33.89 23.17 -6.62
N PHE A 69 34.35 21.94 -6.38
CA PHE A 69 33.64 21.02 -5.50
C PHE A 69 33.58 21.59 -4.07
N THR A 70 32.47 21.36 -3.37
CA THR A 70 32.25 21.89 -2.02
C THR A 70 31.58 20.86 -1.12
N THR A 71 31.72 21.04 0.19
CA THR A 71 31.01 20.22 1.18
C THR A 71 29.50 20.45 1.12
N LEU A 72 28.72 19.40 1.41
CA LEU A 72 27.26 19.51 1.52
C LEU A 72 26.88 20.54 2.59
N THR A 73 25.76 21.24 2.42
CA THR A 73 25.28 22.15 3.46
C THR A 73 24.90 21.38 4.72
N THR A 74 24.83 22.04 5.88
CA THR A 74 24.41 21.38 7.13
C THR A 74 23.03 20.71 7.02
N ALA A 75 22.11 21.30 6.25
CA ALA A 75 20.77 20.73 6.04
C ALA A 75 20.85 19.44 5.21
N ASP A 76 21.64 19.46 4.13
CA ASP A 76 21.79 18.31 3.23
C ASP A 76 22.60 17.18 3.88
N GLN A 77 23.60 17.50 4.71
CA GLN A 77 24.27 16.51 5.56
C GLN A 77 23.27 15.82 6.51
N ALA A 78 22.34 16.58 7.10
CA ALA A 78 21.32 16.00 7.98
C ALA A 78 20.33 15.11 7.21
N ALA A 79 19.92 15.50 6.00
CA ALA A 79 19.08 14.69 5.11
C ALA A 79 19.81 13.41 4.66
N PHE A 80 21.08 13.51 4.29
CA PHE A 80 21.93 12.37 3.92
C PHE A 80 22.03 11.35 5.06
N VAL A 81 22.21 11.80 6.30
CA VAL A 81 22.23 10.92 7.48
C VAL A 81 20.88 10.24 7.73
N LYS A 82 19.76 10.92 7.45
CA LYS A 82 18.44 10.27 7.50
C LYS A 82 18.32 9.18 6.43
N ALA A 83 18.80 9.42 5.21
CA ALA A 83 18.79 8.42 4.14
C ALA A 83 19.69 7.21 4.47
N LEU A 84 20.86 7.42 5.08
CA LEU A 84 21.68 6.33 5.64
C LEU A 84 20.89 5.50 6.66
N GLN A 85 20.13 6.16 7.55
CA GLN A 85 19.32 5.46 8.54
C GLN A 85 18.25 4.58 7.88
N GLN A 86 17.63 4.99 6.77
CA GLN A 86 16.64 4.16 6.07
C GLN A 86 17.25 2.84 5.57
N TRP A 87 18.48 2.86 5.04
CA TRP A 87 19.20 1.63 4.69
C TRP A 87 19.58 0.78 5.92
N ALA A 88 19.97 1.42 7.03
CA ALA A 88 20.28 0.72 8.28
C ALA A 88 19.06 0.14 9.00
N ASN A 89 17.86 0.69 8.77
CA ASN A 89 16.62 0.13 9.31
C ASN A 89 16.36 -1.26 8.74
N VAL A 90 16.62 -1.48 7.45
CA VAL A 90 16.23 -2.69 6.71
C VAL A 90 17.32 -3.76 6.61
N ALA A 91 18.59 -3.37 6.71
CA ALA A 91 19.74 -4.28 6.61
C ALA A 91 20.70 -4.17 7.78
N ASN A 92 21.48 -5.22 8.04
CA ASN A 92 22.50 -5.26 9.07
C ASN A 92 23.70 -4.39 8.69
N LEU A 93 23.49 -3.08 8.76
CA LEU A 93 24.41 -2.00 8.45
C LEU A 93 24.55 -1.10 9.68
N ASN A 94 25.78 -0.67 9.95
CA ASN A 94 26.09 0.24 11.05
C ASN A 94 26.94 1.39 10.50
N PHE A 95 26.32 2.55 10.33
CA PHE A 95 27.00 3.74 9.81
C PHE A 95 27.68 4.53 10.92
N VAL A 96 28.96 4.83 10.76
CA VAL A 96 29.76 5.53 11.76
C VAL A 96 30.39 6.80 11.17
N PRO A 97 30.07 8.00 11.68
CA PRO A 97 30.69 9.22 11.18
C PRO A 97 32.18 9.25 11.52
N VAL A 98 33.00 9.74 10.58
CA VAL A 98 34.42 10.02 10.82
C VAL A 98 34.77 11.43 10.39
N VAL A 99 35.67 12.06 11.15
CA VAL A 99 36.23 13.36 10.80
C VAL A 99 37.40 13.13 9.85
N GLU A 100 37.35 13.77 8.68
CA GLU A 100 38.41 13.60 7.69
C GLU A 100 39.75 14.18 8.14
N THR A 101 40.80 13.48 7.73
CA THR A 101 42.19 13.93 7.78
C THR A 101 42.86 13.57 6.44
N PRO A 102 44.04 14.12 6.12
CA PRO A 102 44.77 13.74 4.90
C PRO A 102 45.07 12.23 4.75
N SER A 103 44.89 11.43 5.80
CA SER A 103 45.17 9.99 5.81
C SER A 103 44.00 9.12 6.28
N ALA A 104 42.84 9.70 6.58
CA ALA A 104 41.66 8.96 7.05
C ALA A 104 40.39 9.66 6.62
N VAL A 105 39.52 8.95 5.93
CA VAL A 105 38.22 9.45 5.42
C VAL A 105 37.11 8.43 5.70
N GLY A 106 35.89 8.68 5.25
CA GLY A 106 34.77 7.72 5.27
C GLY A 106 34.89 6.67 4.16
N ASP A 107 34.23 5.52 4.34
CA ASP A 107 33.99 4.56 3.25
C ASP A 107 33.01 5.14 2.24
N ILE A 108 32.02 5.90 2.72
CA ILE A 108 31.09 6.69 1.91
C ILE A 108 31.37 8.17 2.15
N ARG A 109 31.50 8.94 1.07
CA ARG A 109 31.71 10.38 1.13
C ARG A 109 30.76 11.09 0.18
N ALA A 110 30.28 12.27 0.57
CA ALA A 110 29.37 13.03 -0.27
C ALA A 110 29.78 14.49 -0.37
N ALA A 111 29.76 15.04 -1.58
CA ALA A 111 30.11 16.42 -1.87
C ALA A 111 29.37 16.95 -3.11
N TYR A 112 29.28 18.28 -3.19
CA TYR A 112 28.87 18.95 -4.41
C TYR A 112 30.01 19.04 -5.41
N THR A 113 29.73 18.87 -6.69
CA THR A 113 30.63 19.21 -7.80
C THR A 113 29.82 19.68 -9.00
N SER A 114 30.45 20.34 -9.96
CA SER A 114 29.76 20.70 -11.20
C SER A 114 29.87 19.58 -12.24
N ASP A 115 28.78 19.35 -12.97
CA ASP A 115 28.77 18.61 -14.24
C ASP A 115 28.13 19.50 -15.34
N PRO A 116 28.64 19.50 -16.58
CA PRO A 116 28.05 20.30 -17.66
C PRO A 116 26.64 19.87 -18.07
N ASP A 117 26.21 18.64 -17.78
CA ASP A 117 24.84 18.18 -18.01
C ASP A 117 23.95 18.52 -16.81
N GLU A 118 23.02 19.45 -16.99
CA GLU A 118 22.07 19.88 -15.96
C GLU A 118 21.04 18.80 -15.60
N LEU A 119 20.89 17.76 -16.44
CA LEU A 119 19.98 16.63 -16.19
C LEU A 119 20.58 15.59 -15.26
N THR A 120 21.91 15.59 -15.09
CA THR A 120 22.59 14.74 -14.10
C THR A 120 22.25 15.25 -12.71
N LEU A 121 21.51 14.47 -11.92
CA LEU A 121 21.15 14.82 -10.56
C LEU A 121 22.31 14.58 -9.58
N ALA A 122 22.86 13.37 -9.62
CA ALA A 122 23.98 12.91 -8.83
C ALA A 122 24.59 11.66 -9.48
N TRP A 123 25.72 11.20 -8.94
CA TRP A 123 26.29 9.90 -9.26
C TRP A 123 27.11 9.37 -8.09
N ALA A 124 27.26 8.05 -8.05
CA ALA A 124 27.98 7.34 -7.01
C ALA A 124 28.87 6.24 -7.59
N TYR A 125 29.89 5.87 -6.82
CA TYR A 125 30.76 4.76 -7.15
C TYR A 125 30.47 3.54 -6.27
N LEU A 126 30.32 2.39 -6.92
CA LEU A 126 30.16 1.11 -6.23
C LEU A 126 31.36 0.79 -5.31
N PRO A 127 31.18 -0.07 -4.28
CA PRO A 127 32.27 -0.64 -3.51
C PRO A 127 33.32 -1.28 -4.42
N SER A 128 34.53 -0.73 -4.42
CA SER A 128 35.63 -1.19 -5.27
C SER A 128 36.98 -1.08 -4.53
N THR A 129 38.07 -1.47 -5.18
CA THR A 129 39.43 -1.35 -4.61
C THR A 129 40.07 0.03 -4.81
N GLY A 130 39.40 0.93 -5.53
CA GLY A 130 39.88 2.29 -5.78
C GLY A 130 39.48 3.25 -4.65
N PRO A 131 40.25 4.32 -4.37
CA PRO A 131 39.91 5.31 -3.35
C PRO A 131 38.65 6.14 -3.65
N TYR A 132 38.07 6.00 -4.85
CA TYR A 132 36.78 6.59 -5.22
C TYR A 132 35.58 5.75 -4.77
N ALA A 133 35.79 4.50 -4.32
CA ALA A 133 34.72 3.60 -3.93
C ALA A 133 33.84 4.21 -2.83
N GLY A 134 32.51 4.18 -3.03
CA GLY A 134 31.53 4.72 -2.09
C GLY A 134 31.35 6.23 -2.14
N ASP A 135 32.13 6.95 -2.94
CA ASP A 135 31.95 8.39 -3.09
C ASP A 135 30.69 8.71 -3.88
N ILE A 136 30.04 9.81 -3.49
CA ILE A 136 28.81 10.34 -4.05
C ILE A 136 29.05 11.81 -4.39
N TRP A 137 28.68 12.19 -5.59
CA TRP A 137 28.80 13.55 -6.10
C TRP A 137 27.44 14.08 -6.50
N ILE A 138 27.10 15.24 -5.98
CA ILE A 138 25.84 15.93 -6.29
C ILE A 138 26.12 17.07 -7.26
N ASN A 139 25.38 17.11 -8.36
CA ASN A 139 25.59 18.12 -9.38
C ASN A 139 25.08 19.49 -8.91
N THR A 140 25.95 20.49 -8.84
CA THR A 140 25.58 21.87 -8.50
C THR A 140 24.74 22.56 -9.58
N ASN A 141 24.78 22.06 -10.81
CA ASN A 141 23.96 22.57 -11.91
C ASN A 141 22.61 21.83 -12.03
N GLY A 142 22.44 20.73 -11.30
CA GLY A 142 21.24 19.89 -11.33
C GLY A 142 20.18 20.31 -10.29
N LEU A 143 19.03 19.65 -10.37
CA LEU A 143 17.85 19.94 -9.55
C LEU A 143 18.12 19.89 -8.03
N LEU A 144 18.93 18.94 -7.58
CA LEU A 144 19.23 18.70 -6.15
C LEU A 144 19.90 19.89 -5.47
N ASN A 145 20.55 20.78 -6.22
CA ASN A 145 21.18 21.98 -5.67
C ASN A 145 20.18 23.12 -5.42
N PHE A 146 18.97 23.04 -5.99
CA PHE A 146 17.93 24.07 -5.91
C PHE A 146 16.68 23.63 -5.15
N GLN A 147 16.66 22.41 -4.62
CA GLN A 147 15.56 21.85 -3.84
C GLN A 147 16.03 21.38 -2.46
N GLU A 148 15.15 21.51 -1.46
CA GLU A 148 15.38 20.89 -0.16
C GLU A 148 15.24 19.36 -0.26
N TRP A 149 16.15 18.64 0.40
CA TRP A 149 16.14 17.17 0.45
C TRP A 149 15.19 16.65 1.53
N ASN A 150 13.93 17.03 1.43
CA ASN A 150 12.87 16.56 2.32
C ASN A 150 12.31 15.22 1.83
N PRO A 151 11.97 14.28 2.74
CA PRO A 151 11.23 13.06 2.36
C PRO A 151 9.97 13.40 1.56
N GLY A 152 9.74 12.67 0.47
CA GLY A 152 8.65 12.93 -0.48
C GLY A 152 9.08 13.73 -1.72
N ASN A 153 10.26 14.35 -1.71
CA ASN A 153 10.83 15.01 -2.88
C ASN A 153 11.79 14.08 -3.65
N ILE A 154 11.84 14.24 -4.97
CA ILE A 154 12.82 13.56 -5.85
C ILE A 154 14.27 13.73 -5.38
N SER A 155 14.60 14.88 -4.78
CA SER A 155 15.94 15.14 -4.27
C SER A 155 16.33 14.22 -3.10
N TYR A 156 15.38 13.86 -2.23
CA TYR A 156 15.62 12.90 -1.16
C TYR A 156 15.70 11.47 -1.69
N GLU A 157 14.83 11.08 -2.62
CA GLU A 157 14.90 9.79 -3.32
C GLU A 157 16.24 9.61 -4.02
N SER A 158 16.72 10.64 -4.72
CA SER A 158 18.02 10.62 -5.42
C SER A 158 19.18 10.36 -4.47
N VAL A 159 19.18 10.95 -3.27
CA VAL A 159 20.21 10.68 -2.27
C VAL A 159 20.12 9.25 -1.74
N LEU A 160 18.91 8.74 -1.55
CA LEU A 160 18.68 7.36 -1.15
C LEU A 160 19.15 6.37 -2.22
N HIS A 161 18.93 6.69 -3.50
CA HIS A 161 19.40 5.98 -4.69
C HIS A 161 20.94 5.92 -4.75
N GLU A 162 21.62 7.07 -4.63
CA GLU A 162 23.08 7.11 -4.67
C GLU A 162 23.70 6.34 -3.49
N LEU A 163 23.05 6.34 -2.33
CA LEU A 163 23.46 5.49 -1.21
C LEU A 163 23.30 3.99 -1.53
N GLY A 164 22.26 3.61 -2.29
CA GLY A 164 22.12 2.26 -2.82
C GLY A 164 23.34 1.83 -3.64
N HIS A 165 23.79 2.70 -4.55
CA HIS A 165 25.04 2.49 -5.31
C HIS A 165 26.27 2.38 -4.41
N ALA A 166 26.46 3.33 -3.48
CA ALA A 166 27.60 3.30 -2.55
C ALA A 166 27.61 2.06 -1.64
N LEU A 167 26.46 1.37 -1.50
CA LEU A 167 26.32 0.10 -0.79
C LEU A 167 26.48 -1.14 -1.70
N GLY A 168 26.47 -0.98 -3.02
CA GLY A 168 26.68 -2.06 -3.99
C GLY A 168 25.45 -2.45 -4.81
N LEU A 169 24.40 -1.63 -4.83
CA LEU A 169 23.27 -1.82 -5.73
C LEU A 169 23.53 -1.16 -7.09
N THR A 170 22.90 -1.65 -8.15
CA THR A 170 22.99 -1.10 -9.51
C THR A 170 21.60 -0.88 -10.08
N HIS A 171 21.50 -0.08 -11.14
CA HIS A 171 20.24 0.06 -11.89
C HIS A 171 19.74 -1.30 -12.38
N PRO A 172 18.42 -1.53 -12.45
CA PRO A 172 17.84 -2.81 -12.84
C PRO A 172 17.76 -3.04 -14.36
N PHE A 173 18.20 -2.09 -15.18
CA PHE A 173 18.09 -2.15 -16.64
C PHE A 173 19.43 -2.41 -17.34
N ALA A 174 19.36 -2.58 -18.66
CA ALA A 174 20.49 -2.93 -19.50
C ALA A 174 21.61 -1.88 -19.40
N ASP A 175 22.80 -2.35 -19.02
CA ASP A 175 24.01 -1.56 -19.00
C ASP A 175 24.73 -1.71 -20.36
N PRO A 176 24.93 -0.63 -21.14
CA PRO A 176 25.67 -0.68 -22.40
C PRO A 176 27.11 -1.21 -22.24
N ASP A 177 27.72 -0.99 -21.08
CA ASP A 177 29.10 -1.39 -20.78
C ASP A 177 29.18 -2.82 -20.19
N ASP A 178 28.06 -3.37 -19.69
CA ASP A 178 27.92 -4.78 -19.33
C ASP A 178 26.61 -5.41 -19.88
N PRO A 179 26.60 -5.81 -21.15
CA PRO A 179 25.45 -6.46 -21.77
C PRO A 179 25.08 -7.84 -21.16
N SER A 180 25.93 -8.38 -20.26
CA SER A 180 25.71 -9.68 -19.62
C SER A 180 25.02 -9.57 -18.25
N LYS A 181 24.88 -8.35 -17.74
CA LYS A 181 24.23 -8.06 -16.47
C LYS A 181 22.75 -8.47 -16.50
N PRO A 182 22.24 -9.16 -15.46
CA PRO A 182 20.81 -9.43 -15.31
C PRO A 182 19.99 -8.13 -15.26
N VAL A 183 18.76 -8.16 -15.78
CA VAL A 183 17.86 -7.00 -15.81
C VAL A 183 16.45 -7.39 -15.36
N LEU A 184 15.73 -6.46 -14.73
CA LEU A 184 14.33 -6.70 -14.37
C LEU A 184 13.44 -6.76 -15.63
N PRO A 185 12.35 -7.55 -15.59
CA PRO A 185 11.26 -7.41 -16.55
C PRO A 185 10.69 -5.98 -16.53
N LYS A 186 10.19 -5.50 -17.66
CA LYS A 186 9.67 -4.13 -17.80
C LYS A 186 8.61 -3.76 -16.75
N ASN A 187 7.75 -4.70 -16.34
CA ASN A 187 6.70 -4.45 -15.35
C ASN A 187 7.21 -4.41 -13.90
N GLN A 188 8.49 -4.73 -13.66
CA GLN A 188 9.15 -4.64 -12.35
C GLN A 188 10.22 -3.55 -12.32
N ASP A 189 10.78 -3.18 -13.47
CA ASP A 189 11.66 -2.01 -13.64
C ASP A 189 10.86 -0.70 -13.56
N SER A 190 10.49 -0.32 -12.33
CA SER A 190 9.82 0.93 -12.01
C SER A 190 10.16 1.35 -10.58
N VAL A 191 10.17 2.66 -10.33
CA VAL A 191 10.46 3.26 -9.02
C VAL A 191 9.49 2.77 -7.93
N ILE A 192 8.27 2.32 -8.29
CA ILE A 192 7.34 1.70 -7.33
C ILE A 192 7.90 0.42 -6.67
N HIS A 193 8.80 -0.29 -7.34
CA HIS A 193 9.39 -1.55 -6.84
C HIS A 193 10.84 -1.38 -6.36
N THR A 194 11.61 -0.50 -7.00
CA THR A 194 13.00 -0.21 -6.67
C THR A 194 13.35 1.23 -7.00
N ILE A 195 13.86 1.98 -6.04
CA ILE A 195 14.37 3.35 -6.28
C ILE A 195 15.57 3.34 -7.22
N MET A 196 16.18 2.19 -7.51
CA MET A 196 17.27 2.08 -8.48
C MET A 196 16.79 2.15 -9.94
N SER A 197 15.47 2.13 -10.21
CA SER A 197 14.92 2.34 -11.55
C SER A 197 14.90 3.81 -11.94
N TYR A 198 14.84 4.08 -13.25
CA TYR A 198 14.57 5.42 -13.81
C TYR A 198 13.15 5.55 -14.36
N THR A 199 12.33 4.51 -14.23
CA THR A 199 10.99 4.49 -14.80
C THR A 199 9.96 4.82 -13.72
N TYR A 200 9.28 5.95 -13.88
CA TYR A 200 8.11 6.31 -13.09
C TYR A 200 6.87 5.85 -13.84
N ALA A 201 6.25 4.77 -13.38
CA ALA A 201 5.06 4.20 -14.02
C ALA A 201 4.00 3.76 -13.01
N ASP A 202 2.73 3.86 -13.41
CA ASP A 202 1.63 3.26 -12.67
C ASP A 202 1.52 1.74 -12.96
N LEU A 203 0.63 1.05 -12.25
CA LEU A 203 0.45 -0.40 -12.43
C LEU A 203 -0.10 -0.78 -13.82
N GLN A 204 -0.61 0.18 -14.60
CA GLN A 204 -1.06 -0.02 -15.97
C GLN A 204 0.07 0.25 -16.99
N GLY A 205 1.24 0.69 -16.54
CA GLY A 205 2.39 1.02 -17.37
C GLY A 205 2.33 2.40 -18.00
N VAL A 206 1.50 3.32 -17.47
CA VAL A 206 1.52 4.74 -17.87
C VAL A 206 2.74 5.39 -17.27
N GLU A 207 3.65 5.84 -18.13
CA GLU A 207 4.95 6.41 -17.74
C GLU A 207 4.91 7.95 -17.69
N GLY A 208 5.60 8.52 -16.69
CA GLY A 208 5.84 9.95 -16.50
C GLY A 208 7.31 10.25 -16.23
N ASN A 209 7.59 11.42 -15.64
CA ASN A 209 8.95 11.83 -15.30
C ASN A 209 9.23 11.92 -13.80
N GLU A 210 8.21 11.82 -12.95
CA GLU A 210 8.33 11.83 -11.49
C GLU A 210 7.05 11.28 -10.81
N PHE A 211 7.04 11.19 -9.47
CA PHE A 211 5.82 10.96 -8.70
C PHE A 211 5.37 12.26 -8.03
N SER A 212 4.06 12.40 -7.79
CA SER A 212 3.52 13.53 -6.99
C SER A 212 4.03 13.52 -5.55
N PHE A 213 4.53 12.38 -5.07
CA PHE A 213 5.22 12.20 -3.80
C PHE A 213 6.17 10.99 -3.94
N HIS A 214 7.46 11.22 -3.75
CA HIS A 214 8.51 10.24 -3.99
C HIS A 214 8.74 9.30 -2.79
N PRO A 215 9.24 8.07 -3.02
CA PRO A 215 9.65 7.15 -1.98
C PRO A 215 10.50 7.78 -0.87
N THR A 216 10.16 7.46 0.38
CA THR A 216 10.87 7.94 1.59
C THR A 216 11.77 6.87 2.21
N THR A 217 11.67 5.63 1.73
CA THR A 217 12.43 4.45 2.16
C THR A 217 12.90 3.65 0.93
N PRO A 218 13.88 2.72 1.08
CA PRO A 218 14.11 1.70 0.08
C PRO A 218 12.81 0.94 -0.20
N MET A 219 12.55 0.62 -1.47
CA MET A 219 11.35 -0.09 -1.90
C MET A 219 11.53 -1.62 -1.83
N VAL A 220 10.47 -2.37 -2.07
CA VAL A 220 10.41 -3.84 -1.85
C VAL A 220 11.59 -4.62 -2.46
N LEU A 221 12.05 -4.28 -3.67
CA LEU A 221 13.18 -4.97 -4.30
C LEU A 221 14.54 -4.44 -3.81
N ASP A 222 14.60 -3.16 -3.42
CA ASP A 222 15.79 -2.58 -2.80
C ASP A 222 16.10 -3.28 -1.48
N ILE A 223 15.07 -3.51 -0.66
CA ILE A 223 15.16 -4.22 0.63
C ILE A 223 15.62 -5.66 0.39
N ALA A 224 15.02 -6.38 -0.56
CA ALA A 224 15.44 -7.75 -0.87
C ALA A 224 16.93 -7.81 -1.29
N ALA A 225 17.36 -6.91 -2.17
CA ALA A 225 18.73 -6.88 -2.66
C ALA A 225 19.74 -6.49 -1.56
N ILE A 226 19.45 -5.45 -0.76
CA ILE A 226 20.38 -5.01 0.29
C ILE A 226 20.48 -6.03 1.42
N GLN A 227 19.39 -6.73 1.75
CA GLN A 227 19.41 -7.82 2.72
C GLN A 227 20.17 -9.04 2.20
N TYR A 228 20.15 -9.31 0.90
CA TYR A 228 21.05 -10.30 0.31
C TYR A 228 22.53 -9.91 0.49
N LEU A 229 22.86 -8.63 0.30
CA LEU A 229 24.22 -8.13 0.45
C LEU A 229 24.71 -8.17 1.91
N TYR A 230 23.93 -7.66 2.85
CA TYR A 230 24.40 -7.39 4.22
C TYR A 230 23.69 -8.19 5.32
N GLY A 231 22.64 -8.94 4.97
CA GLY A 231 21.72 -9.58 5.91
C GLY A 231 20.61 -8.63 6.36
N ALA A 232 19.45 -9.18 6.70
CA ALA A 232 18.33 -8.43 7.28
C ALA A 232 18.67 -7.83 8.65
N ASN A 233 18.13 -6.65 8.95
CA ASN A 233 18.21 -6.09 10.30
C ASN A 233 17.15 -6.73 11.20
N THR A 234 17.54 -7.74 11.97
CA THR A 234 16.63 -8.49 12.87
C THR A 234 16.42 -7.79 14.23
N ARG A 235 16.62 -6.47 14.31
CA ARG A 235 16.53 -5.70 15.56
C ARG A 235 15.68 -4.43 15.43
N TYR A 236 15.21 -4.13 14.22
CA TYR A 236 14.40 -2.96 13.94
C TYR A 236 12.94 -3.36 14.02
N HIS A 237 12.18 -2.79 14.96
CA HIS A 237 10.79 -3.16 15.25
C HIS A 237 10.69 -4.67 15.50
N THR A 238 10.92 -5.07 16.75
CA THR A 238 10.81 -6.49 17.18
C THR A 238 9.67 -6.67 18.18
N GLY A 239 8.80 -5.65 18.29
CA GLY A 239 7.78 -5.53 19.30
C GLY A 239 6.43 -5.97 18.75
N ASN A 240 5.35 -5.54 19.37
CA ASN A 240 4.08 -5.45 18.65
C ASN A 240 3.96 -3.98 18.27
N ASP A 241 4.17 -3.69 17.00
CA ASP A 241 4.33 -2.37 16.47
C ASP A 241 3.01 -1.88 15.82
N THR A 242 2.80 -0.57 15.82
CA THR A 242 1.62 0.04 15.18
C THR A 242 2.08 1.14 14.24
N TYR A 243 1.81 0.94 12.96
CA TYR A 243 2.08 1.85 11.86
C TYR A 243 0.83 2.69 11.60
N THR A 244 0.86 3.97 12.01
CA THR A 244 -0.32 4.84 11.95
C THR A 244 -0.27 5.81 10.77
N TYR A 245 -1.36 5.84 10.01
CA TYR A 245 -1.56 6.66 8.81
C TYR A 245 -2.78 7.59 8.97
N ASN A 246 -2.83 8.68 8.20
CA ASN A 246 -3.92 9.65 8.19
C ASN A 246 -3.95 10.48 6.89
N ASP A 247 -5.04 11.23 6.69
CA ASP A 247 -5.26 12.07 5.48
C ASP A 247 -4.42 13.35 5.42
N ALA A 248 -3.74 13.73 6.51
CA ALA A 248 -2.99 14.98 6.58
C ALA A 248 -1.60 14.88 5.96
N ASN A 249 -1.08 13.66 5.80
CA ASN A 249 0.20 13.41 5.14
C ASN A 249 0.02 12.52 3.91
N THR A 250 1.02 12.56 3.03
CA THR A 250 1.18 11.60 1.94
C THR A 250 2.31 10.64 2.31
N TYR A 251 2.14 9.37 1.98
CA TYR A 251 3.10 8.31 2.25
C TYR A 251 3.54 7.70 0.92
N HIS A 252 4.78 7.26 0.82
CA HIS A 252 5.32 6.43 -0.26
C HIS A 252 6.51 5.66 0.31
N GLU A 253 6.26 4.47 0.85
CA GLU A 253 7.26 3.75 1.64
C GLU A 253 7.06 2.23 1.62
N THR A 254 8.06 1.49 2.07
CA THR A 254 7.99 0.06 2.34
C THR A 254 8.32 -0.23 3.80
N LEU A 255 7.42 -0.93 4.47
CA LEU A 255 7.55 -1.36 5.85
C LEU A 255 8.55 -2.52 5.97
N TRP A 256 9.52 -2.35 6.87
CA TRP A 256 10.35 -3.42 7.39
C TRP A 256 10.06 -3.55 8.88
N ASP A 257 9.58 -4.72 9.28
CA ASP A 257 9.40 -5.13 10.66
C ASP A 257 10.13 -6.46 10.84
N ALA A 258 10.99 -6.53 11.86
CA ALA A 258 11.88 -7.67 12.03
C ALA A 258 11.23 -8.83 12.80
N ASP A 259 10.29 -8.53 13.68
CA ASP A 259 9.62 -9.52 14.52
C ASP A 259 8.44 -8.86 15.25
N GLY A 260 7.46 -9.66 15.58
CA GLY A 260 6.28 -9.20 16.28
C GLY A 260 5.21 -10.26 16.20
N ALA A 261 4.42 -10.36 17.27
CA ALA A 261 3.33 -11.34 17.29
C ALA A 261 2.00 -10.73 16.84
N SER A 262 1.97 -9.39 16.69
CA SER A 262 0.72 -8.64 16.51
C SER A 262 1.01 -7.22 16.04
N ASP A 263 1.63 -7.08 14.88
CA ASP A 263 1.87 -5.78 14.26
C ASP A 263 0.61 -5.28 13.56
N THR A 264 0.44 -3.97 13.50
CA THR A 264 -0.82 -3.35 13.06
C THR A 264 -0.58 -2.19 12.11
N ILE A 265 -1.21 -2.23 10.93
CA ILE A 265 -1.46 -1.02 10.14
C ILE A 265 -2.75 -0.39 10.64
N HIS A 266 -2.69 0.86 11.09
CA HIS A 266 -3.85 1.60 11.59
C HIS A 266 -4.03 2.89 10.79
N TYR A 267 -5.19 3.06 10.17
CA TYR A 267 -5.50 4.20 9.34
C TYR A 267 -6.58 5.09 9.98
N GLU A 268 -6.20 6.31 10.34
CA GLU A 268 -7.05 7.31 10.99
C GLU A 268 -7.52 8.36 9.95
N GLY A 269 -8.10 7.90 8.85
CA GLY A 269 -8.54 8.75 7.74
C GLY A 269 -10.03 8.65 7.42
N THR A 270 -10.46 9.46 6.46
CA THR A 270 -11.83 9.51 5.93
C THR A 270 -11.89 9.18 4.44
N ILE A 271 -10.75 9.19 3.75
CA ILE A 271 -10.64 8.75 2.36
C ILE A 271 -10.69 7.22 2.33
N SER A 272 -11.55 6.65 1.48
CA SER A 272 -11.57 5.20 1.26
C SER A 272 -10.18 4.69 0.86
N GLY A 273 -9.68 3.71 1.60
CA GLY A 273 -8.40 3.06 1.42
C GLY A 273 -8.52 1.60 0.99
N LEU A 274 -7.38 1.06 0.58
CA LEU A 274 -7.16 -0.38 0.43
C LEU A 274 -5.94 -0.75 1.28
N ILE A 275 -6.13 -1.61 2.27
CA ILE A 275 -5.05 -2.15 3.10
C ILE A 275 -4.82 -3.61 2.70
N ASP A 276 -3.66 -3.87 2.13
CA ASP A 276 -3.19 -5.21 1.77
C ASP A 276 -2.06 -5.64 2.70
N LEU A 277 -2.30 -6.71 3.47
CA LEU A 277 -1.33 -7.25 4.42
C LEU A 277 -0.36 -8.25 3.77
N ASN A 278 -0.48 -8.54 2.47
CA ASN A 278 0.41 -9.48 1.80
C ASN A 278 1.83 -8.91 1.64
N PRO A 279 2.88 -9.68 2.00
CA PRO A 279 4.25 -9.24 1.84
C PRO A 279 4.60 -9.09 0.36
N GLY A 280 5.25 -7.99 0.01
CA GLY A 280 5.60 -7.64 -1.36
C GLY A 280 4.49 -6.91 -2.13
N ASP A 281 3.29 -6.79 -1.55
CA ASP A 281 2.16 -6.05 -2.13
C ASP A 281 2.04 -4.64 -1.53
N GLY A 282 1.25 -3.80 -2.20
CA GLY A 282 1.10 -2.39 -1.90
C GLY A 282 -0.35 -2.00 -1.60
N SER A 283 -0.51 -1.18 -0.56
CA SER A 283 -1.75 -0.57 -0.10
C SER A 283 -1.96 0.82 -0.71
N PHE A 284 -3.21 1.30 -0.66
CA PHE A 284 -3.61 2.68 -0.98
C PHE A 284 -4.17 3.31 0.30
N ILE A 285 -3.36 4.11 1.00
CA ILE A 285 -3.71 4.67 2.31
C ILE A 285 -3.54 6.19 2.31
N GLY A 286 -4.58 6.92 2.71
CA GLY A 286 -4.58 8.38 2.81
C GLY A 286 -4.53 9.07 1.45
N GLN A 287 -3.70 10.12 1.34
CA GLN A 287 -3.61 10.90 0.10
C GLN A 287 -3.02 10.07 -1.05
N PRO A 288 -3.66 10.03 -2.23
CA PRO A 288 -3.18 9.25 -3.37
C PRO A 288 -1.86 9.81 -3.93
N VAL A 289 -0.98 8.90 -4.34
CA VAL A 289 0.24 9.22 -5.10
C VAL A 289 -0.02 8.93 -6.58
N TYR A 290 0.43 9.81 -7.46
CA TYR A 290 0.29 9.67 -8.91
C TYR A 290 1.64 9.73 -9.59
N VAL A 291 1.74 9.07 -10.74
CA VAL A 291 2.75 9.42 -11.74
C VAL A 291 2.44 10.84 -12.25
N GLN A 292 3.49 11.64 -12.42
CA GLN A 292 3.37 12.98 -13.00
C GLN A 292 4.14 13.09 -14.31
N LEU A 293 3.61 13.92 -15.21
CA LEU A 293 4.33 14.40 -16.38
C LEU A 293 4.39 15.93 -16.31
N ASN A 294 5.57 16.47 -16.01
CA ASN A 294 5.81 17.90 -15.83
C ASN A 294 4.87 18.55 -14.78
N GLY A 295 4.75 17.92 -13.61
CA GLY A 295 3.93 18.41 -12.50
C GLY A 295 2.42 18.18 -12.65
N VAL A 296 1.98 17.43 -13.66
CA VAL A 296 0.56 17.08 -13.88
C VAL A 296 0.36 15.59 -13.63
N ASN A 297 -0.55 15.25 -12.71
CA ASN A 297 -0.92 13.86 -12.44
C ASN A 297 -1.50 13.19 -13.71
N ILE A 298 -1.00 12.00 -14.03
CA ILE A 298 -1.44 11.17 -15.15
C ILE A 298 -1.67 9.73 -14.66
N GLY A 299 -2.40 8.94 -15.44
CA GLY A 299 -2.64 7.54 -15.10
C GLY A 299 -3.57 7.35 -13.90
N GLN A 300 -3.44 6.20 -13.24
CA GLN A 300 -4.13 5.89 -11.99
C GLN A 300 -3.22 6.19 -10.78
N PRO A 301 -3.79 6.30 -9.57
CA PRO A 301 -2.99 6.29 -8.35
C PRO A 301 -2.10 5.04 -8.29
N VAL A 302 -0.93 5.18 -7.66
CA VAL A 302 -0.01 4.07 -7.38
C VAL A 302 -0.12 3.63 -5.91
N PRO A 303 0.16 2.35 -5.59
CA PRO A 303 0.25 1.91 -4.20
C PRO A 303 1.36 2.65 -3.48
N ASN A 304 1.10 3.04 -2.23
CA ASN A 304 1.90 4.03 -1.52
C ASN A 304 2.38 3.58 -0.14
N VAL A 305 1.87 2.46 0.38
CA VAL A 305 2.42 1.79 1.56
C VAL A 305 2.60 0.32 1.23
N TRP A 306 3.86 -0.13 1.19
CA TRP A 306 4.21 -1.51 0.85
C TRP A 306 4.69 -2.27 2.07
N ILE A 307 4.64 -3.61 2.02
CA ILE A 307 5.24 -4.48 3.03
C ILE A 307 6.43 -5.20 2.40
N ALA A 308 7.61 -5.16 3.03
CA ALA A 308 8.79 -5.83 2.49
C ALA A 308 8.60 -7.36 2.43
N ASN A 309 9.31 -8.00 1.50
CA ASN A 309 9.33 -9.46 1.41
C ASN A 309 9.81 -10.09 2.74
N ASN A 310 9.06 -11.06 3.26
CA ASN A 310 9.27 -11.76 4.54
C ASN A 310 8.94 -10.98 5.82
N VAL A 311 8.26 -9.84 5.73
CA VAL A 311 7.61 -9.20 6.88
C VAL A 311 6.22 -9.79 7.03
N THR A 312 5.75 -10.02 8.25
CA THR A 312 4.33 -10.34 8.51
C THR A 312 3.75 -9.18 9.30
N ILE A 313 2.63 -8.64 8.82
CA ILE A 313 1.79 -7.73 9.59
C ILE A 313 0.48 -8.47 9.85
N GLU A 314 0.12 -8.66 11.12
CA GLU A 314 -1.06 -9.45 11.48
C GLU A 314 -2.34 -8.66 11.36
N ASN A 315 -2.35 -7.37 11.66
CA ASN A 315 -3.60 -6.64 11.88
C ASN A 315 -3.74 -5.41 10.98
N ALA A 316 -4.99 -5.11 10.64
CA ALA A 316 -5.38 -3.89 9.96
C ALA A 316 -6.58 -3.26 10.67
N ILE A 317 -6.50 -1.96 10.94
CA ILE A 317 -7.61 -1.14 11.38
C ILE A 317 -7.79 -0.05 10.32
N ALA A 318 -8.88 -0.13 9.58
CA ALA A 318 -9.21 0.83 8.53
C ALA A 318 -9.91 2.07 9.10
N GLY A 319 -10.20 3.02 8.22
CA GLY A 319 -10.61 4.38 8.57
C GLY A 319 -12.13 4.54 8.68
N GLN A 320 -12.60 5.71 8.25
CA GLN A 320 -14.03 6.07 8.21
C GLN A 320 -14.63 5.98 6.80
N GLY A 321 -13.82 5.60 5.80
CA GLY A 321 -14.26 5.44 4.42
C GLY A 321 -14.82 4.04 4.21
N ASN A 322 -15.41 3.79 3.04
CA ASN A 322 -15.70 2.42 2.62
C ASN A 322 -14.40 1.76 2.19
N ASP A 323 -13.78 0.99 3.07
CA ASP A 323 -12.41 0.50 2.92
C ASP A 323 -12.37 -0.95 2.41
N ILE A 324 -11.26 -1.30 1.75
CA ILE A 324 -10.98 -2.67 1.31
C ILE A 324 -9.85 -3.24 2.15
N LEU A 325 -10.06 -4.40 2.75
CA LEU A 325 -9.06 -5.10 3.55
C LEU A 325 -8.74 -6.45 2.92
N ILE A 326 -7.44 -6.74 2.78
CA ILE A 326 -6.91 -8.01 2.27
C ILE A 326 -5.97 -8.58 3.33
N GLY A 327 -6.35 -9.73 3.91
CA GLY A 327 -5.49 -10.50 4.82
C GLY A 327 -4.37 -11.23 4.09
N ASN A 328 -3.43 -11.78 4.85
CA ASN A 328 -2.29 -12.54 4.36
C ASN A 328 -2.35 -14.02 4.79
N GLY A 329 -1.24 -14.73 4.59
CA GLY A 329 -1.12 -16.15 4.95
C GLY A 329 -1.05 -16.45 6.45
N SER A 330 -1.10 -15.43 7.31
CA SER A 330 -1.07 -15.50 8.78
C SER A 330 -2.43 -15.13 9.38
N ARG A 331 -2.59 -15.31 10.70
CA ARG A 331 -3.84 -15.00 11.40
C ARG A 331 -4.03 -13.50 11.46
N ASN A 332 -5.09 -13.00 10.82
CA ASN A 332 -5.36 -11.58 10.80
C ASN A 332 -6.48 -11.13 11.75
N THR A 333 -6.32 -9.93 12.29
CA THR A 333 -7.43 -9.16 12.86
C THR A 333 -7.71 -8.00 11.92
N LEU A 334 -8.86 -8.03 11.27
CA LEU A 334 -9.28 -7.02 10.29
C LEU A 334 -10.47 -6.26 10.85
N ASP A 335 -10.25 -4.99 11.15
CA ASP A 335 -11.28 -4.05 11.60
C ASP A 335 -11.54 -3.03 10.49
N GLY A 336 -12.76 -3.00 9.94
CA GLY A 336 -13.14 -2.04 8.90
C GLY A 336 -13.29 -0.61 9.42
N GLY A 337 -13.46 -0.43 10.74
CA GLY A 337 -13.69 0.89 11.30
C GLY A 337 -15.13 1.35 11.07
N ALA A 338 -15.31 2.49 10.40
CA ALA A 338 -16.63 3.00 10.06
C ALA A 338 -16.76 3.10 8.56
N GLY A 339 -17.96 2.85 8.03
CA GLY A 339 -18.17 2.83 6.59
C GLY A 339 -18.89 1.55 6.20
N ILE A 340 -18.80 1.21 4.92
CA ILE A 340 -19.22 -0.08 4.38
C ILE A 340 -17.98 -0.78 3.90
N ASP A 341 -17.41 -1.60 4.77
CA ASP A 341 -16.09 -2.16 4.61
C ASP A 341 -16.13 -3.55 3.99
N THR A 342 -15.15 -3.82 3.14
CA THR A 342 -15.09 -5.03 2.34
C THR A 342 -13.82 -5.80 2.61
N VAL A 343 -13.96 -7.04 3.09
CA VAL A 343 -12.87 -8.02 3.00
C VAL A 343 -12.86 -8.65 1.61
N GLN A 344 -11.74 -8.54 0.90
CA GLN A 344 -11.57 -9.18 -0.40
C GLN A 344 -10.82 -10.51 -0.26
N ALA A 345 -11.55 -11.61 -0.49
CA ALA A 345 -11.03 -12.96 -0.52
C ALA A 345 -10.43 -13.27 -1.90
N GLY A 346 -9.14 -13.63 -1.93
CA GLY A 346 -8.42 -13.99 -3.16
C GLY A 346 -8.81 -15.34 -3.79
N SER A 347 -9.95 -15.92 -3.42
CA SER A 347 -10.36 -17.27 -3.80
C SER A 347 -11.88 -17.46 -3.73
N ALA A 348 -12.37 -18.63 -4.17
CA ALA A 348 -13.80 -18.90 -4.28
C ALA A 348 -14.49 -19.07 -2.92
N ARG A 349 -15.78 -18.72 -2.81
CA ARG A 349 -16.55 -18.80 -1.55
C ARG A 349 -16.50 -20.18 -0.90
N SER A 350 -16.44 -21.24 -1.70
CA SER A 350 -16.37 -22.64 -1.24
C SER A 350 -15.06 -22.98 -0.51
N GLN A 351 -14.01 -22.19 -0.70
CA GLN A 351 -12.71 -22.38 -0.05
C GLN A 351 -12.67 -21.76 1.34
N PHE A 352 -13.69 -21.00 1.74
CA PHE A 352 -13.72 -20.34 3.04
C PHE A 352 -14.90 -20.78 3.90
N THR A 353 -14.68 -20.79 5.20
CA THR A 353 -15.73 -20.88 6.20
C THR A 353 -15.88 -19.53 6.88
N LEU A 354 -17.11 -19.06 6.99
CA LEU A 354 -17.47 -17.83 7.70
C LEU A 354 -18.42 -18.21 8.84
N ASN A 355 -18.10 -17.82 10.08
CA ASN A 355 -18.99 -18.04 11.22
C ASN A 355 -19.20 -16.74 11.99
N LYS A 356 -20.46 -16.42 12.29
CA LYS A 356 -20.81 -15.28 13.14
C LYS A 356 -20.27 -15.46 14.56
N THR A 357 -19.74 -14.39 15.13
CA THR A 357 -19.35 -14.30 16.55
C THR A 357 -20.16 -13.21 17.26
N SER A 358 -19.91 -12.96 18.54
CA SER A 358 -20.53 -11.86 19.29
C SER A 358 -20.23 -10.49 18.69
N ASP A 359 -19.00 -10.30 18.21
CA ASP A 359 -18.44 -8.99 17.86
C ASP A 359 -18.17 -8.84 16.36
N GLY A 360 -18.51 -9.86 15.56
CA GLY A 360 -18.23 -9.85 14.12
C GLY A 360 -18.32 -11.25 13.51
N TYR A 361 -17.26 -11.66 12.81
CA TYR A 361 -17.16 -12.97 12.18
C TYR A 361 -15.76 -13.56 12.32
N THR A 362 -15.68 -14.88 12.25
CA THR A 362 -14.44 -15.58 11.92
C THR A 362 -14.46 -15.91 10.44
N PHE A 363 -13.32 -15.73 9.79
CA PHE A 363 -13.10 -16.03 8.39
C PHE A 363 -11.92 -17.00 8.28
N THR A 364 -12.12 -18.14 7.63
CA THR A 364 -11.13 -19.23 7.68
C THR A 364 -10.95 -19.82 6.31
N ASP A 365 -9.71 -19.84 5.82
CA ASP A 365 -9.33 -20.65 4.66
C ASP A 365 -9.40 -22.14 5.02
N ASN A 366 -10.23 -22.89 4.32
CA ASN A 366 -10.43 -24.32 4.54
C ASN A 366 -9.16 -25.14 4.25
N ALA A 367 -8.25 -24.64 3.43
CA ALA A 367 -6.95 -25.26 3.20
C ALA A 367 -6.00 -25.08 4.40
N ASN A 368 -6.21 -24.03 5.19
CA ASN A 368 -5.39 -23.68 6.35
C ASN A 368 -6.23 -23.38 7.60
N PRO A 369 -6.96 -24.36 8.18
CA PRO A 369 -7.92 -24.08 9.26
C PRO A 369 -7.30 -23.53 10.56
N GLY A 370 -5.98 -23.66 10.73
CA GLY A 370 -5.25 -23.04 11.85
C GLY A 370 -5.08 -21.52 11.68
N ASN A 371 -5.16 -21.05 10.45
CA ASN A 371 -5.17 -19.65 10.09
C ASN A 371 -6.61 -19.15 9.98
N GLN A 372 -7.11 -18.55 11.07
CA GLN A 372 -8.48 -18.06 11.18
C GLN A 372 -8.45 -16.58 11.52
N ASP A 373 -8.93 -15.77 10.59
CA ASP A 373 -9.03 -14.34 10.72
C ASP A 373 -10.24 -13.96 11.57
N THR A 374 -10.13 -12.82 12.24
CA THR A 374 -11.22 -12.17 12.95
C THR A 374 -11.60 -10.91 12.20
N LEU A 375 -12.88 -10.81 11.86
CA LEU A 375 -13.47 -9.68 11.14
C LEU A 375 -14.38 -8.91 12.09
N THR A 376 -14.13 -7.61 12.27
CA THR A 376 -14.98 -6.69 13.04
C THR A 376 -15.30 -5.47 12.19
N ASN A 377 -16.51 -4.91 12.33
CA ASN A 377 -16.97 -3.79 11.49
C ASN A 377 -16.75 -4.06 9.99
N ILE A 378 -17.15 -5.25 9.53
CA ILE A 378 -17.07 -5.65 8.12
C ILE A 378 -18.48 -5.95 7.63
N GLU A 379 -18.94 -5.19 6.66
CA GLU A 379 -20.28 -5.29 6.08
C GLU A 379 -20.27 -6.23 4.87
N ARG A 380 -19.15 -6.38 4.17
CA ARG A 380 -19.07 -7.12 2.90
C ARG A 380 -17.89 -8.08 2.88
N VAL A 381 -18.09 -9.24 2.25
CA VAL A 381 -17.01 -10.14 1.85
C VAL A 381 -17.14 -10.44 0.36
N LYS A 382 -16.07 -10.15 -0.38
CA LYS A 382 -15.98 -10.35 -1.82
C LYS A 382 -15.09 -11.54 -2.12
N PHE A 383 -15.66 -12.58 -2.74
CA PHE A 383 -14.93 -13.73 -3.27
C PHE A 383 -14.77 -13.56 -4.78
N VAL A 384 -13.94 -14.40 -5.39
CA VAL A 384 -13.76 -14.37 -6.86
C VAL A 384 -15.04 -14.77 -7.63
N ASP A 385 -15.96 -15.49 -6.99
CA ASP A 385 -17.17 -16.07 -7.60
C ASP A 385 -18.48 -15.65 -6.91
N ALA A 386 -18.43 -14.89 -5.81
CA ALA A 386 -19.61 -14.51 -5.04
C ALA A 386 -19.35 -13.27 -4.17
N HIS A 387 -20.42 -12.57 -3.79
CA HIS A 387 -20.37 -11.57 -2.72
C HIS A 387 -21.35 -11.95 -1.60
N VAL A 388 -21.00 -11.59 -0.37
CA VAL A 388 -21.81 -11.84 0.82
C VAL A 388 -21.86 -10.57 1.65
N ALA A 389 -23.07 -10.11 1.97
CA ALA A 389 -23.32 -9.00 2.88
C ALA A 389 -23.63 -9.52 4.30
N LEU A 390 -23.01 -8.92 5.31
CA LEU A 390 -22.90 -9.45 6.68
C LEU A 390 -23.67 -8.66 7.74
N ASP A 391 -24.07 -7.43 7.42
CA ASP A 391 -24.79 -6.46 8.23
C ASP A 391 -26.31 -6.75 8.22
N LEU A 392 -26.72 -7.89 8.77
CA LEU A 392 -28.14 -8.27 8.86
C LEU A 392 -28.95 -7.42 9.87
N ASP A 393 -28.26 -6.61 10.66
CA ASP A 393 -28.79 -5.52 11.47
C ASP A 393 -28.74 -4.14 10.77
N GLY A 394 -28.11 -4.08 9.59
CA GLY A 394 -28.01 -2.91 8.71
C GLY A 394 -28.61 -3.15 7.33
N HIS A 395 -27.92 -2.71 6.26
CA HIS A 395 -28.43 -2.66 4.90
C HIS A 395 -28.81 -4.05 4.36
N ALA A 396 -28.01 -5.10 4.63
CA ALA A 396 -28.37 -6.45 4.20
C ALA A 396 -29.66 -6.95 4.84
N GLY A 397 -29.88 -6.62 6.12
CA GLY A 397 -31.10 -6.95 6.84
C GLY A 397 -32.32 -6.25 6.24
N GLU A 398 -32.20 -4.94 5.99
CA GLU A 398 -33.22 -4.11 5.35
C GLU A 398 -33.60 -4.65 3.97
N VAL A 399 -32.61 -4.93 3.13
CA VAL A 399 -32.82 -5.50 1.79
C VAL A 399 -33.50 -6.87 1.88
N ALA A 400 -33.00 -7.79 2.71
CA ALA A 400 -33.59 -9.12 2.86
C ALA A 400 -35.06 -9.06 3.31
N LYS A 401 -35.37 -8.18 4.28
CA LYS A 401 -36.73 -7.98 4.79
C LYS A 401 -37.66 -7.41 3.71
N LEU A 402 -37.20 -6.42 2.95
CA LEU A 402 -37.98 -5.84 1.85
C LEU A 402 -38.19 -6.82 0.70
N LEU A 403 -37.17 -7.62 0.35
CA LEU A 403 -37.32 -8.68 -0.66
C LEU A 403 -38.42 -9.66 -0.25
N GLY A 404 -38.42 -10.09 1.01
CA GLY A 404 -39.46 -10.95 1.56
C GLY A 404 -40.86 -10.33 1.53
N ALA A 405 -40.98 -9.09 2.00
CA ALA A 405 -42.28 -8.43 2.12
C ALA A 405 -42.88 -8.00 0.77
N VAL A 406 -42.05 -7.51 -0.15
CA VAL A 406 -42.50 -6.94 -1.42
C VAL A 406 -42.54 -7.98 -2.54
N PHE A 407 -41.55 -8.87 -2.61
CA PHE A 407 -41.42 -9.84 -3.71
C PHE A 407 -41.60 -11.30 -3.26
N GLY A 408 -41.89 -11.53 -1.98
CA GLY A 408 -42.08 -12.86 -1.40
C GLY A 408 -40.77 -13.49 -0.93
N ALA A 409 -40.86 -14.35 0.09
CA ALA A 409 -39.70 -14.90 0.79
C ALA A 409 -38.69 -15.65 -0.09
N ALA A 410 -39.16 -16.34 -1.14
CA ALA A 410 -38.26 -17.04 -2.08
C ALA A 410 -37.32 -16.08 -2.83
N THR A 411 -37.71 -14.81 -2.99
CA THR A 411 -36.93 -13.80 -3.71
C THR A 411 -35.70 -13.36 -2.94
N VAL A 412 -35.60 -13.64 -1.63
CA VAL A 412 -34.40 -13.36 -0.84
C VAL A 412 -33.17 -14.13 -1.35
N ALA A 413 -33.38 -15.28 -2.00
CA ALA A 413 -32.31 -16.04 -2.64
C ALA A 413 -31.91 -15.51 -4.03
N ASN A 414 -32.61 -14.50 -4.55
CA ASN A 414 -32.28 -13.88 -5.83
C ASN A 414 -31.15 -12.86 -5.64
N GLN A 415 -29.94 -13.27 -6.01
CA GLN A 415 -28.73 -12.49 -5.82
C GLN A 415 -28.70 -11.19 -6.62
N ASP A 416 -29.34 -11.14 -7.78
CA ASP A 416 -29.44 -9.91 -8.59
C ASP A 416 -30.29 -8.87 -7.87
N TYR A 417 -31.41 -9.30 -7.28
CA TYR A 417 -32.32 -8.41 -6.56
C TYR A 417 -31.71 -7.95 -5.24
N ALA A 418 -31.02 -8.85 -4.53
CA ALA A 418 -30.22 -8.52 -3.36
C ALA A 418 -29.14 -7.49 -3.72
N GLY A 419 -28.42 -7.69 -4.83
CA GLY A 419 -27.38 -6.78 -5.31
C GLY A 419 -27.92 -5.39 -5.62
N ILE A 420 -29.01 -5.30 -6.39
CA ILE A 420 -29.67 -4.02 -6.68
C ILE A 420 -30.10 -3.31 -5.40
N GLY A 421 -30.73 -4.03 -4.46
CA GLY A 421 -31.16 -3.47 -3.19
C GLY A 421 -29.99 -2.96 -2.34
N LEU A 422 -28.92 -3.75 -2.24
CA LEU A 422 -27.71 -3.39 -1.49
C LEU A 422 -27.01 -2.19 -2.11
N THR A 423 -26.82 -2.14 -3.44
CA THR A 423 -26.27 -0.95 -4.11
C THR A 423 -27.06 0.30 -3.75
N LYS A 424 -28.39 0.20 -3.73
CA LYS A 424 -29.27 1.33 -3.41
C LYS A 424 -29.18 1.75 -1.95
N ALA A 425 -29.12 0.81 -1.02
CA ALA A 425 -28.91 1.08 0.40
C ALA A 425 -27.53 1.71 0.64
N ASP A 426 -26.48 1.15 0.05
CA ASP A 426 -25.09 1.58 0.18
C ASP A 426 -24.84 2.97 -0.47
N GLU A 427 -25.63 3.36 -1.47
CA GLU A 427 -25.70 4.72 -2.03
C GLU A 427 -26.41 5.74 -1.10
N GLY A 428 -26.92 5.30 0.05
CA GLY A 428 -27.49 6.15 1.10
C GLY A 428 -29.00 6.35 1.06
N LEU A 429 -29.76 5.49 0.36
CA LEU A 429 -31.21 5.49 0.49
C LEU A 429 -31.61 5.12 1.91
N SER A 430 -32.49 5.92 2.53
CA SER A 430 -33.07 5.53 3.81
C SER A 430 -33.94 4.27 3.64
N TYR A 431 -34.15 3.53 4.73
CA TYR A 431 -34.96 2.30 4.69
C TYR A 431 -36.36 2.50 4.07
N GLU A 432 -37.01 3.64 4.34
CA GLU A 432 -38.31 4.00 3.74
C GLU A 432 -38.20 4.32 2.24
N GLN A 433 -37.12 4.99 1.82
CA GLN A 433 -36.89 5.29 0.41
C GLN A 433 -36.53 4.01 -0.36
N LEU A 434 -35.77 3.11 0.24
CA LEU A 434 -35.47 1.78 -0.30
C LEU A 434 -36.74 0.93 -0.43
N ALA A 435 -37.63 1.01 0.56
CA ALA A 435 -38.94 0.35 0.51
C ALA A 435 -39.84 0.94 -0.59
N THR A 436 -39.83 2.26 -0.76
CA THR A 436 -40.53 2.93 -1.88
C THR A 436 -39.98 2.47 -3.22
N PHE A 437 -38.66 2.41 -3.36
CA PHE A 437 -37.98 1.89 -4.55
C PHE A 437 -38.40 0.44 -4.86
N ALA A 438 -38.48 -0.42 -3.85
CA ALA A 438 -38.96 -1.80 -4.00
C ALA A 438 -40.43 -1.86 -4.47
N ILE A 439 -41.32 -1.05 -3.88
CA ILE A 439 -42.72 -0.98 -4.31
C ILE A 439 -42.84 -0.47 -5.75
N ASP A 440 -42.12 0.59 -6.11
CA ASP A 440 -42.17 1.16 -7.45
C ASP A 440 -41.72 0.15 -8.52
N ALA A 441 -40.76 -0.73 -8.20
CA ALA A 441 -40.32 -1.80 -9.08
C ALA A 441 -41.43 -2.84 -9.38
N THR A 442 -42.45 -2.97 -8.52
CA THR A 442 -43.63 -3.81 -8.78
C THR A 442 -44.57 -3.23 -9.85
N LYS A 443 -44.46 -1.92 -10.11
CA LYS A 443 -45.34 -1.12 -11.00
C LYS A 443 -46.80 -1.04 -10.53
N LEU A 444 -47.10 -1.43 -9.29
CA LEU A 444 -48.41 -1.23 -8.68
C LEU A 444 -48.60 0.25 -8.34
N THR A 445 -49.77 0.79 -8.68
CA THR A 445 -50.11 2.20 -8.45
C THR A 445 -51.33 2.38 -7.55
N SER A 446 -52.07 1.31 -7.26
CA SER A 446 -53.24 1.33 -6.38
C SER A 446 -52.84 0.95 -4.95
N HIS A 447 -53.29 1.73 -3.96
CA HIS A 447 -53.13 1.40 -2.54
C HIS A 447 -53.76 0.04 -2.18
N ASP A 448 -54.87 -0.32 -2.81
CA ASP A 448 -55.53 -1.61 -2.60
C ASP A 448 -54.64 -2.79 -3.04
N ASP A 449 -53.98 -2.64 -4.20
CA ASP A 449 -53.10 -3.67 -4.75
C ASP A 449 -51.81 -3.77 -3.93
N ILE A 450 -51.25 -2.65 -3.50
CA ILE A 450 -50.03 -2.61 -2.66
C ILE A 450 -50.29 -3.30 -1.31
N VAL A 451 -51.38 -2.96 -0.61
CA VAL A 451 -51.72 -3.60 0.67
C VAL A 451 -51.99 -5.10 0.47
N THR A 452 -52.67 -5.46 -0.62
CA THR A 452 -52.95 -6.86 -0.94
C THR A 452 -51.66 -7.65 -1.22
N LEU A 453 -50.71 -7.08 -1.96
CA LEU A 453 -49.40 -7.68 -2.25
C LEU A 453 -48.64 -7.97 -0.96
N LEU A 454 -48.42 -6.95 -0.14
CA LEU A 454 -47.68 -7.07 1.12
C LEU A 454 -48.33 -8.14 2.02
N TRP A 455 -49.65 -8.09 2.18
CA TRP A 455 -50.37 -9.07 2.99
C TRP A 455 -50.22 -10.49 2.46
N GLN A 456 -50.33 -10.68 1.14
CA GLN A 456 -50.20 -12.01 0.55
C GLN A 456 -48.80 -12.59 0.74
N ASN A 457 -47.75 -11.78 0.66
CA ASN A 457 -46.38 -12.23 0.90
C ASN A 457 -46.12 -12.58 2.38
N LEU A 458 -46.75 -11.85 3.31
CA LEU A 458 -46.62 -12.12 4.75
C LEU A 458 -47.42 -13.36 5.17
N PHE A 459 -48.69 -13.46 4.75
CA PHE A 459 -49.65 -14.43 5.30
C PHE A 459 -49.99 -15.59 4.36
N GLY A 460 -49.53 -15.56 3.10
CA GLY A 460 -49.81 -16.60 2.10
C GLY A 460 -51.24 -16.62 1.57
N SER A 461 -52.07 -15.64 1.93
CA SER A 461 -53.47 -15.52 1.50
C SER A 461 -53.86 -14.07 1.29
N ALA A 462 -54.84 -13.78 0.45
CA ALA A 462 -55.33 -12.41 0.26
C ALA A 462 -56.08 -11.89 1.51
N PRO A 463 -55.94 -10.61 1.88
CA PRO A 463 -56.70 -10.00 2.97
C PRO A 463 -58.19 -9.88 2.64
N THR A 464 -59.02 -10.01 3.66
CA THR A 464 -60.42 -9.57 3.61
C THR A 464 -60.50 -8.05 3.52
N LEU A 465 -61.64 -7.52 3.05
CA LEU A 465 -61.87 -6.07 2.98
C LEU A 465 -61.68 -5.38 4.34
N SER A 466 -62.15 -5.99 5.43
CA SER A 466 -61.99 -5.46 6.79
C SER A 466 -60.54 -5.39 7.24
N GLU A 467 -59.69 -6.31 6.78
CA GLU A 467 -58.27 -6.35 7.14
C GLU A 467 -57.46 -5.29 6.39
N LYS A 468 -57.71 -5.09 5.09
CA LYS A 468 -56.96 -4.10 4.30
C LYS A 468 -57.49 -2.66 4.40
N SER A 469 -58.77 -2.47 4.72
CA SER A 469 -59.40 -1.13 4.75
C SER A 469 -58.67 -0.10 5.65
N PRO A 470 -58.18 -0.45 6.86
CA PRO A 470 -57.46 0.51 7.70
C PRO A 470 -56.17 1.03 7.03
N TYR A 471 -55.38 0.14 6.43
CA TYR A 471 -54.11 0.51 5.78
C TYR A 471 -54.33 1.32 4.50
N ILE A 472 -55.33 0.95 3.68
CA ILE A 472 -55.72 1.73 2.50
C ILE A 472 -56.12 3.14 2.91
N LYS A 473 -56.95 3.27 3.95
CA LYS A 473 -57.37 4.57 4.45
C LYS A 473 -56.18 5.43 4.88
N MET A 474 -55.21 4.85 5.60
CA MET A 474 -54.00 5.58 6.02
C MET A 474 -53.19 6.08 4.81
N LEU A 475 -53.04 5.26 3.77
CA LEU A 475 -52.38 5.66 2.52
C LEU A 475 -53.16 6.76 1.79
N ASP A 476 -54.48 6.60 1.64
CA ASP A 476 -55.36 7.57 0.96
C ASP A 476 -55.38 8.94 1.65
N THR A 477 -55.26 8.98 2.97
CA THR A 477 -55.19 10.23 3.74
C THR A 477 -53.77 10.79 3.88
N GLY A 478 -52.75 10.09 3.36
CA GLY A 478 -51.34 10.47 3.52
C GLY A 478 -50.83 10.38 4.96
N GLU A 479 -51.48 9.58 5.81
CA GLU A 479 -51.04 9.34 7.19
C GLU A 479 -49.78 8.46 7.24
N ILE A 480 -49.64 7.59 6.24
CA ILE A 480 -48.45 6.76 5.99
C ILE A 480 -48.10 6.80 4.51
N SER A 481 -46.82 6.74 4.17
CA SER A 481 -46.37 6.56 2.79
C SER A 481 -46.43 5.07 2.39
N THR A 482 -46.33 4.78 1.10
CA THR A 482 -46.20 3.40 0.60
C THR A 482 -44.92 2.74 1.11
N GLY A 483 -43.80 3.47 1.13
CA GLY A 483 -42.53 3.02 1.69
C GLY A 483 -42.64 2.68 3.17
N ALA A 484 -43.25 3.55 3.97
CA ALA A 484 -43.41 3.33 5.40
C ALA A 484 -44.32 2.12 5.70
N LEU A 485 -45.37 1.91 4.90
CA LEU A 485 -46.19 0.70 5.02
C LEU A 485 -45.41 -0.57 4.66
N ALA A 486 -44.57 -0.52 3.61
CA ALA A 486 -43.73 -1.64 3.22
C ALA A 486 -42.67 -1.96 4.30
N VAL A 487 -42.07 -0.94 4.93
CA VAL A 487 -41.19 -1.12 6.11
C VAL A 487 -41.95 -1.80 7.26
N LEU A 488 -43.17 -1.35 7.58
CA LEU A 488 -43.99 -1.98 8.62
C LEU A 488 -44.25 -3.46 8.33
N ALA A 489 -44.49 -3.82 7.07
CA ALA A 489 -44.65 -5.22 6.67
C ALA A 489 -43.32 -5.99 6.78
N ALA A 490 -42.22 -5.38 6.34
CA ALA A 490 -40.87 -5.95 6.32
C ALA A 490 -40.34 -6.28 7.73
N ASP A 491 -40.64 -5.45 8.72
CA ASP A 491 -40.18 -5.61 10.11
C ASP A 491 -41.10 -6.49 10.98
N THR A 492 -42.14 -7.10 10.39
CA THR A 492 -42.97 -8.06 11.14
C THR A 492 -42.19 -9.32 11.49
N GLY A 493 -42.48 -9.88 12.68
CA GLY A 493 -41.94 -11.19 13.07
C GLY A 493 -42.30 -12.31 12.08
N ILE A 494 -43.45 -12.21 11.42
CA ILE A 494 -43.91 -13.15 10.40
C ILE A 494 -42.98 -13.10 9.17
N ASN A 495 -42.63 -11.90 8.70
CA ASN A 495 -41.70 -11.78 7.58
C ASN A 495 -40.31 -12.31 7.95
N ALA A 496 -39.82 -11.98 9.16
CA ALA A 496 -38.55 -12.48 9.66
C ALA A 496 -38.49 -14.02 9.73
N GLU A 497 -39.59 -14.68 10.12
CA GLU A 497 -39.74 -16.14 10.06
C GLU A 497 -39.79 -16.66 8.62
N ASN A 498 -40.59 -16.04 7.76
CA ASN A 498 -40.76 -16.43 6.35
C ASN A 498 -39.45 -16.42 5.58
N ILE A 499 -38.59 -15.42 5.81
CA ILE A 499 -37.29 -15.29 5.13
C ILE A 499 -36.14 -15.99 5.84
N HIS A 500 -36.41 -16.66 6.97
CA HIS A 500 -35.38 -17.28 7.81
C HIS A 500 -34.25 -16.30 8.19
N LEU A 501 -34.61 -15.10 8.64
CA LEU A 501 -33.65 -14.02 8.90
C LEU A 501 -32.54 -14.42 9.89
N THR A 502 -32.88 -15.25 10.88
CA THR A 502 -31.91 -15.80 11.84
C THR A 502 -30.88 -16.72 11.19
N GLY A 503 -31.25 -17.44 10.13
CA GLY A 503 -30.32 -18.23 9.32
C GLY A 503 -29.40 -17.35 8.48
N LEU A 504 -29.95 -16.31 7.85
CA LEU A 504 -29.17 -15.32 7.10
C LEU A 504 -28.16 -14.59 7.99
N ALA A 505 -28.51 -14.29 9.25
CA ALA A 505 -27.58 -13.69 10.21
C ALA A 505 -26.36 -14.57 10.53
N GLN A 506 -26.39 -15.86 10.20
CA GLN A 506 -25.25 -16.77 10.34
C GLN A 506 -24.42 -16.87 9.07
N THR A 507 -25.05 -16.76 7.90
CA THR A 507 -24.41 -17.04 6.59
C THR A 507 -24.13 -15.79 5.75
N GLY A 508 -24.73 -14.66 6.10
CA GLY A 508 -24.83 -13.48 5.27
C GLY A 508 -25.90 -13.59 4.16
N LEU A 509 -26.18 -12.47 3.51
CA LEU A 509 -27.01 -12.36 2.31
C LEU A 509 -26.11 -12.42 1.07
N ALA A 510 -26.28 -13.46 0.24
CA ALA A 510 -25.53 -13.58 -1.01
C ALA A 510 -26.09 -12.63 -2.08
N TYR A 511 -25.21 -11.98 -2.85
CA TYR A 511 -25.60 -11.04 -3.88
C TYR A 511 -24.61 -11.00 -5.05
N THR A 512 -25.04 -10.43 -6.18
CA THR A 512 -24.16 -10.08 -7.31
C THR A 512 -23.81 -8.60 -7.24
N GLY A 513 -22.52 -8.27 -7.41
CA GLY A 513 -22.02 -6.91 -7.48
C GLY A 513 -22.01 -6.32 -8.88
#